data_AF-A0A959EW58-F1
#
_entry.id   AF-A0A959EW58-F1
#
_cell.length_a   1.000
_cell.length_b   1.000
_cell.length_c   1.000
_cell.angle_alpha   90.00
_cell.angle_beta   90.00
_cell.angle_gamma   90.00
#
_symmetry.space_group_name_H-M   'P 1'
#
loop_
_entity.id
_entity.type
_entity.pdbx_description
1 polymer ?
#
loop_
_entity_poly.entity_id
_entity_poly.type
_entity_poly.pdbx_seq_one_letter_code
_entity_poly.pdbx_strand_id
1 'polypeptide(L)'
;MNGENHTFLNGRDVESDIRQMRVSAQVSKVSTVSAVRRAMVRQQQAMGAEKGIVMDGRDIGTVVFPQAELKLFMTADPDERTRRRYAELQARGVNISPEEVKANLLHRDQIDSTRADSPLRQAD
;
A
#
# COMPACT_ATOMS: atom_id res chain seq x y z
N MET A 1 8.60 21.89 9.84
CA MET A 1 8.68 20.46 9.48
C MET A 1 8.40 20.37 7.99
N ASN A 2 9.27 19.75 7.20
CA ASN A 2 9.19 19.80 5.73
C ASN A 2 8.06 18.93 5.14
N GLY A 3 7.15 18.41 5.97
CA GLY A 3 6.00 17.60 5.54
C GLY A 3 6.36 16.20 5.04
N GLU A 4 7.61 15.77 5.18
CA GLU A 4 8.09 14.47 4.74
C GLU A 4 7.82 13.39 5.80
N ASN A 5 7.28 12.26 5.36
CA ASN A 5 7.08 11.08 6.19
C ASN A 5 8.39 10.30 6.28
N HIS A 6 8.76 9.85 7.48
CA HIS A 6 9.92 9.01 7.72
C HIS A 6 9.50 7.68 8.32
N THR A 7 10.07 6.60 7.79
CA THR A 7 9.84 5.24 8.28
C THR A 7 11.11 4.72 8.96
N PHE A 8 10.99 4.26 10.20
CA PHE A 8 12.11 3.74 10.97
C PHE A 8 12.00 2.24 11.20
N LEU A 9 13.10 1.52 11.02
CA LEU A 9 13.26 0.10 11.36
C LEU A 9 14.46 -0.05 12.29
N ASN A 10 14.21 -0.51 13.52
CA ASN A 10 15.24 -0.66 14.56
C ASN A 10 16.07 0.63 14.77
N GLY A 11 15.39 1.80 14.76
CA GLY A 11 16.02 3.11 14.93
C GLY A 11 16.72 3.67 13.69
N ARG A 12 16.79 2.92 12.58
CA ARG A 12 17.36 3.39 11.31
C ARG A 12 16.25 3.91 10.40
N ASP A 13 16.45 5.10 9.83
CA ASP A 13 15.60 5.60 8.75
C ASP A 13 15.77 4.73 7.50
N VAL A 14 14.65 4.17 7.04
CA VAL A 14 14.55 3.29 5.86
C VAL A 14 13.60 3.83 4.80
N GLU A 15 13.24 5.12 4.88
CA GLU A 15 12.23 5.74 4.01
C GLU A 15 12.56 5.60 2.51
N SER A 16 13.83 5.78 2.14
CA SER A 16 14.29 5.58 0.77
C SER A 16 14.37 4.10 0.38
N ASP A 17 14.77 3.23 1.32
CA ASP A 17 14.97 1.81 1.12
C ASP A 17 13.66 1.07 0.82
N ILE A 18 12.60 1.35 1.58
CA ILE A 18 11.29 0.68 1.40
C ILE A 18 10.61 1.03 0.08
N ARG A 19 11.07 2.11 -0.59
CA ARG A 19 10.53 2.58 -1.88
C ARG A 19 11.26 1.99 -3.09
N GLN A 20 12.32 1.22 -2.89
CA GLN A 20 13.07 0.59 -3.97
C GLN A 20 12.28 -0.56 -4.62
N MET A 21 12.54 -0.82 -5.90
CA MET A 21 11.85 -1.86 -6.67
C MET A 21 12.01 -3.25 -6.06
N ARG A 22 13.19 -3.56 -5.48
CA ARG A 22 13.44 -4.84 -4.81
C ARG A 22 12.47 -5.11 -3.66
N VAL A 23 12.04 -4.08 -2.93
CA VAL A 23 11.07 -4.21 -1.83
C VAL A 23 9.67 -4.31 -2.40
N SER A 24 9.34 -3.45 -3.38
CA SER A 24 8.05 -3.47 -4.08
C SER A 24 7.74 -4.84 -4.72
N ALA A 25 8.75 -5.54 -5.23
CA ALA A 25 8.60 -6.87 -5.83
C ALA A 25 8.30 -7.99 -4.81
N GLN A 26 8.60 -7.78 -3.53
CA GLN A 26 8.38 -8.78 -2.47
C GLN A 26 7.12 -8.51 -1.64
N VAL A 27 6.62 -7.26 -1.62
CA VAL A 27 5.56 -6.84 -0.71
C VAL A 27 4.29 -7.68 -0.85
N SER A 28 3.87 -8.01 -2.08
CA SER A 28 2.65 -8.81 -2.31
C SER A 28 2.78 -10.21 -1.72
N LYS A 29 3.96 -10.85 -1.86
CA LYS A 29 4.21 -12.19 -1.32
C LYS A 29 4.19 -12.22 0.21
N VAL A 30 4.77 -11.20 0.84
CA VAL A 30 4.75 -11.05 2.31
C VAL A 30 3.34 -10.74 2.79
N SER A 31 2.61 -9.89 2.05
CA SER A 31 1.26 -9.43 2.41
C SER A 31 0.20 -10.51 2.30
N THR A 32 0.46 -11.62 1.61
CA THR A 32 -0.42 -12.79 1.55
C THR A 32 -0.23 -13.74 2.74
N VAL A 33 0.81 -13.57 3.56
CA VAL A 33 1.04 -14.42 4.73
C VAL A 33 0.11 -14.01 5.86
N SER A 34 -0.91 -14.83 6.17
CA SER A 34 -1.93 -14.50 7.18
C SER A 34 -1.38 -14.16 8.57
N ALA A 35 -0.29 -14.80 9.00
CA ALA A 35 0.33 -14.46 10.29
C ALA A 35 0.87 -13.03 10.32
N VAL A 36 1.49 -12.58 9.21
CA VAL A 36 1.96 -11.21 9.03
C VAL A 36 0.77 -10.26 8.98
N ARG A 37 -0.27 -10.57 8.18
CA ARG A 37 -1.48 -9.75 8.09
C ARG A 37 -2.11 -9.51 9.46
N ARG A 38 -2.39 -10.57 10.21
CA ARG A 38 -2.99 -10.47 11.55
C ARG A 38 -2.14 -9.63 12.50
N ALA A 39 -0.81 -9.73 12.42
CA ALA A 39 0.07 -8.89 13.23
C ALA A 39 -0.04 -7.40 12.85
N MET A 40 -0.04 -7.10 11.55
CA MET A 40 -0.15 -5.71 11.05
C MET A 40 -1.53 -5.10 11.33
N VAL A 41 -2.63 -5.85 11.16
CA VAL A 41 -3.98 -5.37 11.48
C VAL A 41 -4.10 -4.99 12.95
N ARG A 42 -3.59 -5.83 13.87
CA ARG A 42 -3.58 -5.50 15.31
C ARG A 42 -2.83 -4.20 15.59
N GLN A 43 -1.67 -4.01 14.96
CA GLN A 43 -0.87 -2.81 15.14
C GLN A 43 -1.59 -1.56 14.59
N GLN A 44 -2.21 -1.67 13.42
CA GLN A 44 -2.99 -0.59 12.83
C GLN A 44 -4.20 -0.22 13.70
N GLN A 45 -4.93 -1.22 14.22
CA GLN A 45 -6.05 -1.00 15.15
C GLN A 45 -5.62 -0.29 16.43
N ALA A 46 -4.46 -0.67 16.99
CA ALA A 46 -3.91 0.02 18.15
C ALA A 46 -3.59 1.49 17.85
N MET A 47 -3.05 1.81 16.65
CA MET A 47 -2.80 3.19 16.24
C MET A 47 -4.09 4.03 16.10
N GLY A 48 -5.21 3.40 15.77
CA GLY A 48 -6.50 4.10 15.62
C GLY A 48 -7.36 4.14 16.88
N ALA A 49 -6.90 3.58 18.00
CA ALA A 49 -7.69 3.47 19.23
C ALA A 49 -8.15 4.85 19.76
N GLU A 50 -7.31 5.87 19.63
CA GLU A 50 -7.58 7.24 20.08
C GLU A 50 -8.30 8.10 19.02
N LYS A 51 -8.63 7.51 17.86
CA LYS A 51 -9.15 8.22 16.67
C LYS A 51 -8.17 9.32 16.19
N GLY A 52 -8.64 10.23 15.34
CA GLY A 52 -7.84 11.36 14.85
C GLY A 52 -6.77 11.01 13.81
N ILE A 53 -6.85 9.82 13.19
CA ILE A 53 -5.91 9.36 12.18
C ILE A 53 -6.55 9.27 10.80
N VAL A 54 -5.74 9.50 9.75
CA VAL A 54 -6.05 9.16 8.37
C VAL A 54 -5.18 7.97 7.99
N MET A 55 -5.79 6.88 7.50
CA MET A 55 -5.07 5.66 7.12
C MET A 55 -5.34 5.29 5.67
N ASP A 56 -4.26 5.15 4.89
CA ASP A 56 -4.27 4.63 3.52
C ASP A 56 -3.87 3.15 3.50
N GLY A 57 -4.58 2.36 2.71
CA GLY A 57 -4.32 0.93 2.54
C GLY A 57 -5.36 0.24 1.67
N ARG A 58 -5.28 -1.09 1.57
CA ARG A 58 -6.15 -1.89 0.69
C ARG A 58 -7.45 -2.34 1.33
N ASP A 59 -7.43 -2.58 2.63
CA ASP A 59 -8.50 -3.22 3.39
C ASP A 59 -8.82 -2.46 4.68
N ILE A 60 -8.52 -1.16 4.71
CA ILE A 60 -8.72 -0.31 5.89
C ILE A 60 -10.20 -0.26 6.28
N GLY A 61 -11.08 0.12 5.35
CA GLY A 61 -12.51 0.27 5.62
C GLY A 61 -13.31 -1.04 5.67
N THR A 62 -12.70 -2.16 5.31
CA THR A 62 -13.37 -3.49 5.24
C THR A 62 -12.91 -4.44 6.34
N VAL A 63 -11.65 -4.37 6.76
CA VAL A 63 -11.05 -5.31 7.73
C VAL A 63 -10.46 -4.60 8.93
N VAL A 64 -9.64 -3.57 8.72
CA VAL A 64 -8.91 -2.92 9.83
C VAL A 64 -9.87 -2.11 10.71
N PHE A 65 -10.65 -1.22 10.08
CA PHE A 65 -11.63 -0.33 10.69
C PHE A 65 -12.97 -0.40 9.94
N PRO A 66 -13.71 -1.51 10.05
CA PRO A 66 -15.02 -1.65 9.42
C PRO A 66 -16.05 -0.62 9.94
N GLN A 67 -15.80 -0.04 11.11
CA GLN A 67 -16.64 0.98 11.75
C GLN A 67 -16.04 2.40 11.63
N ALA A 68 -15.11 2.64 10.69
CA ALA A 68 -14.58 3.98 10.45
C ALA A 68 -15.70 4.97 10.07
N GLU A 69 -15.64 6.18 10.63
CA GLU A 69 -16.65 7.24 10.44
C GLU A 69 -16.72 7.73 8.99
N LEU A 70 -15.58 7.70 8.27
CA LEU A 70 -15.47 8.00 6.86
C LEU A 70 -14.61 6.95 6.17
N LYS A 71 -15.08 6.44 5.04
CA LYS A 71 -14.37 5.47 4.19
C LYS A 71 -14.31 6.02 2.77
N LEU A 72 -13.11 6.10 2.19
CA LEU A 72 -12.90 6.51 0.80
C LEU A 72 -12.32 5.34 0.02
N PHE A 73 -12.97 4.97 -1.09
CA PHE A 73 -12.45 3.98 -2.02
C PHE A 73 -12.04 4.70 -3.31
N MET A 74 -10.73 4.86 -3.52
CA MET A 74 -10.21 5.55 -4.69
C MET A 74 -9.94 4.57 -5.83
N THR A 75 -10.52 4.84 -6.99
CA THR A 75 -10.24 4.12 -8.24
C THR A 75 -9.78 5.10 -9.31
N ALA A 76 -9.10 4.58 -10.33
CA ALA A 76 -8.66 5.32 -11.50
C ALA A 76 -8.36 4.34 -12.64
N ASP A 77 -8.37 4.85 -13.87
CA ASP A 77 -8.00 4.08 -15.04
C ASP A 77 -6.58 3.48 -14.88
N PRO A 78 -6.36 2.20 -15.24
CA PRO A 78 -5.04 1.57 -15.15
C PRO A 78 -3.94 2.33 -15.90
N ASP A 79 -4.26 2.96 -17.03
CA ASP A 79 -3.30 3.72 -17.83
C ASP A 79 -2.93 5.04 -17.16
N GLU A 80 -3.89 5.73 -16.53
CA GLU A 80 -3.58 6.93 -15.72
C GLU A 80 -2.74 6.58 -14.48
N ARG A 81 -3.04 5.46 -13.82
CA ARG A 81 -2.23 4.95 -12.69
C ARG A 81 -0.81 4.62 -13.14
N THR A 82 -0.68 3.99 -14.31
CA THR A 82 0.63 3.67 -14.93
C THR A 82 1.39 4.94 -15.26
N ARG A 83 0.76 5.90 -15.95
CA ARG A 83 1.36 7.19 -16.33
C ARG A 83 1.88 7.95 -15.12
N ARG A 84 1.07 8.07 -14.06
CA ARG A 84 1.46 8.72 -12.81
C ARG A 84 2.66 8.01 -12.17
N ARG A 85 2.57 6.68 -12.03
CA ARG A 85 3.63 5.89 -11.38
C ARG A 85 4.94 5.92 -12.16
N TYR A 86 4.87 5.89 -13.49
CA TYR A 86 6.03 6.01 -14.35
C TYR A 86 6.71 7.36 -14.16
N ALA A 87 5.95 8.46 -14.14
CA ALA A 87 6.50 9.79 -13.87
C ALA A 87 7.18 9.89 -12.48
N GLU A 88 6.59 9.30 -11.44
CA GLU A 88 7.20 9.21 -10.10
C GLU A 88 8.54 8.47 -10.10
N LEU A 89 8.66 7.39 -10.88
CA LEU A 89 9.86 6.57 -10.97
C LEU A 89 10.95 7.27 -11.81
N GLN A 90 10.57 7.92 -12.91
CA GLN A 90 11.47 8.73 -13.73
C GLN A 90 12.06 9.91 -12.95
N ALA A 91 11.24 10.59 -12.15
CA ALA A 91 11.70 11.69 -11.27
C ALA A 91 12.73 11.22 -10.22
N ARG A 92 12.81 9.92 -9.95
CA ARG A 92 13.77 9.29 -9.04
C ARG A 92 14.95 8.63 -9.77
N GLY A 93 15.04 8.77 -11.08
CA GLY A 93 16.11 8.18 -11.90
C GLY A 93 16.03 6.65 -12.05
N VAL A 94 14.85 6.05 -11.86
CA VAL A 94 14.66 4.61 -12.02
C VAL A 94 14.45 4.29 -13.50
N ASN A 95 15.38 3.52 -14.08
CA ASN A 95 15.25 3.04 -15.46
C ASN A 95 14.30 1.83 -15.53
N ILE A 96 13.08 2.04 -16.01
CA ILE A 96 12.02 1.03 -16.15
C ILE A 96 11.10 1.44 -17.29
N SER A 97 10.52 0.50 -18.05
CA SER A 97 9.57 0.87 -19.11
C SER A 97 8.14 1.12 -18.57
N PRO A 98 7.31 1.94 -19.25
CA PRO A 98 5.90 2.08 -18.92
C PRO A 98 5.14 0.75 -18.91
N GLU A 99 5.49 -0.18 -19.80
CA GLU A 99 4.91 -1.52 -19.89
C GLU A 99 5.24 -2.35 -18.65
N GLU A 100 6.49 -2.30 -18.17
CA GLU A 100 6.90 -2.95 -16.93
C GLU A 100 6.16 -2.37 -15.72
N VAL A 101 5.98 -1.04 -15.68
CA VAL A 101 5.18 -0.39 -14.63
C VAL A 101 3.73 -0.87 -14.66
N LYS A 102 3.11 -0.91 -15.84
CA LYS A 102 1.73 -1.39 -16.03
C LYS A 102 1.58 -2.83 -15.59
N ALA A 103 2.48 -3.72 -16.04
CA ALA A 103 2.47 -5.13 -15.69
C ALA A 103 2.58 -5.33 -14.16
N ASN A 104 3.48 -4.61 -13.50
CA ASN A 104 3.62 -4.64 -12.04
C ASN A 104 2.36 -4.15 -11.32
N LEU A 105 1.73 -3.07 -11.79
CA LEU A 105 0.50 -2.54 -11.21
C LEU A 105 -0.66 -3.55 -11.33
N LEU A 106 -0.90 -4.09 -12.52
CA LEU A 106 -1.98 -5.05 -12.77
C LEU A 106 -1.77 -6.36 -11.99
N HIS A 107 -0.53 -6.85 -11.93
CA HIS A 107 -0.21 -8.04 -11.14
C HIS A 107 -0.51 -7.83 -9.66
N ARG A 108 -0.19 -6.66 -9.11
CA ARG A 108 -0.49 -6.31 -7.71
C ARG A 108 -1.98 -6.18 -7.46
N ASP A 109 -2.71 -5.51 -8.35
CA ASP A 109 -4.17 -5.37 -8.23
C ASP A 109 -4.86 -6.73 -8.24
N GLN A 110 -4.40 -7.65 -9.10
CA GLN A 110 -4.90 -9.02 -9.14
C GLN A 110 -4.67 -9.75 -7.81
N ILE A 111 -3.45 -9.70 -7.26
CA ILE A 111 -3.17 -10.35 -5.97
C ILE A 111 -3.98 -9.72 -4.84
N ASP A 112 -4.03 -8.38 -4.78
CA ASP A 112 -4.71 -7.65 -3.72
C ASP A 112 -6.21 -7.94 -3.72
N SER A 113 -6.84 -8.05 -4.90
CA SER A 113 -8.29 -8.33 -5.03
C SER A 113 -8.66 -9.81 -4.86
N THR A 114 -7.76 -10.75 -5.15
CA THR A 114 -8.06 -12.20 -5.13
C THR A 114 -7.54 -12.96 -3.91
N ARG A 115 -6.75 -12.32 -3.04
CA ARG A 115 -6.25 -12.98 -1.83
C ARG A 115 -7.40 -13.39 -0.89
N ALA A 116 -7.31 -14.58 -0.32
CA ALA A 116 -8.31 -15.11 0.60
C ALA A 116 -8.41 -14.30 1.91
N ASP A 117 -7.27 -13.81 2.40
CA ASP A 117 -7.20 -13.04 3.63
C ASP A 117 -7.22 -11.54 3.32
N SER A 118 -8.32 -10.89 3.68
CA SER A 118 -8.52 -9.45 3.59
C SER A 118 -8.41 -8.87 2.16
N PRO A 119 -9.23 -9.34 1.18
CA PRO A 119 -9.16 -8.87 -0.20
C PRO A 119 -9.45 -7.37 -0.33
N LEU A 120 -8.83 -6.74 -1.33
CA LEU A 120 -9.17 -5.39 -1.78
C LEU A 120 -10.60 -5.40 -2.37
N ARG A 121 -11.52 -4.79 -1.64
CA ARG A 121 -12.90 -4.55 -2.08
C ARG A 121 -13.38 -3.22 -1.53
N GLN A 122 -14.37 -2.63 -2.19
CA GLN A 122 -15.09 -1.50 -1.62
C GLN A 122 -15.80 -1.95 -0.33
N ALA A 123 -15.75 -1.10 0.69
CA ALA A 123 -16.49 -1.33 1.92
C ALA A 123 -18.00 -1.16 1.68
N ASP A 124 -18.79 -1.91 2.45
CA ASP A 124 -20.24 -1.78 2.50
C ASP A 124 -20.65 -0.44 3.14
#